data_AF-A0A2T0RLY5-F1
#
_entry.id   AF-A0A2T0RLY5-F1
#
_cell.length_a   1.000
_cell.length_b   1.000
_cell.length_c   1.000
_cell.angle_alpha   90.00
_cell.angle_beta   90.00
_cell.angle_gamma   90.00
#
_symmetry.space_group_name_H-M   'P 1'
#
loop_
_entity.id
_entity.type
_entity.pdbx_description
1 polymer ?
#
loop_
_entity_poly.entity_id
_entity_poly.type
_entity_poly.pdbx_seq_one_letter_code
_entity_poly.pdbx_strand_id
1 'polypeptide(L)'
;MTVWTRIKTRNAFVEAIGDKCLKGDGMEFILHSDGRISGMVEGRCLTGKWVWRDTCFCREARLNNDDLSTDCEIIEICGNRMRYTRNRGRGESSIVSIG
;
A
#
# COMPACT_ATOMS: atom_id res chain seq x y z
N MET A 1 20.56 -13.23 0.28
CA MET A 1 20.37 -11.78 0.02
C MET A 1 18.88 -11.54 -0.21
N THR A 2 18.25 -10.69 0.59
CA THR A 2 16.83 -10.32 0.41
C THR A 2 16.74 -9.25 -0.68
N VAL A 3 16.36 -9.66 -1.90
CA VAL A 3 16.20 -8.77 -3.06
C VAL A 3 14.80 -8.18 -3.06
N TRP A 4 14.70 -6.86 -3.24
CA TRP A 4 13.44 -6.16 -3.44
C TRP A 4 13.08 -6.18 -4.93
N THR A 5 11.85 -6.62 -5.23
CA THR A 5 11.34 -6.67 -6.59
C THR A 5 10.22 -5.66 -6.75
N ARG A 6 10.39 -4.73 -7.69
CA ARG A 6 9.36 -3.73 -7.99
C ARG A 6 8.17 -4.32 -8.72
N ILE A 7 6.98 -4.07 -8.20
CA ILE A 7 5.72 -4.36 -8.87
C ILE A 7 5.35 -3.20 -9.78
N LYS A 8 5.05 -3.50 -11.05
CA LYS A 8 4.76 -2.48 -12.08
C LYS A 8 3.34 -2.53 -12.62
N THR A 9 2.56 -3.59 -12.34
CA THR A 9 1.22 -3.76 -12.90
C THR A 9 0.20 -4.08 -11.81
N ARG A 10 -1.05 -3.70 -12.07
CA ARG A 10 -2.20 -4.01 -11.21
C ARG A 10 -2.33 -5.50 -10.94
N ASN A 11 -2.23 -6.34 -11.97
CA ASN A 11 -2.44 -7.77 -11.84
C ASN A 11 -1.39 -8.41 -10.93
N ALA A 12 -0.10 -8.07 -11.13
CA ALA A 12 0.97 -8.57 -10.26
C ALA A 12 0.81 -8.09 -8.81
N PHE A 13 0.32 -6.86 -8.61
CA PHE A 13 0.01 -6.36 -7.29
C PHE A 13 -1.12 -7.14 -6.60
N VAL A 14 -2.24 -7.32 -7.30
CA VAL A 14 -3.40 -8.03 -6.77
C VAL A 14 -3.05 -9.48 -6.44
N GLU A 15 -2.29 -10.16 -7.31
CA GLU A 15 -1.81 -11.53 -7.07
C GLU A 15 -0.90 -11.64 -5.85
N ALA A 16 0.01 -10.68 -5.67
CA ALA A 16 0.98 -10.71 -4.58
C ALA A 16 0.39 -10.28 -3.22
N ILE A 17 -0.44 -9.24 -3.21
CA ILE A 17 -0.80 -8.46 -2.01
C ILE A 17 -2.31 -8.29 -1.84
N GLY A 18 -3.08 -8.33 -2.93
CA GLY A 18 -4.52 -8.08 -2.90
C GLY A 18 -5.24 -8.91 -1.85
N ASP A 19 -6.14 -8.27 -1.11
CA ASP A 19 -7.00 -8.88 -0.08
C ASP A 19 -6.26 -9.50 1.13
N LYS A 20 -4.93 -9.35 1.21
CA LYS A 20 -4.13 -9.80 2.36
C LYS A 20 -4.06 -8.71 3.43
N CYS A 21 -3.93 -9.13 4.69
CA CYS A 21 -3.71 -8.22 5.80
C CYS A 21 -2.25 -7.74 5.81
N LEU A 22 -2.06 -6.43 5.81
CA LEU A 22 -0.76 -5.76 5.90
C LEU A 22 -0.57 -5.19 7.30
N LYS A 23 0.59 -5.42 7.91
CA LYS A 23 0.89 -4.97 9.28
C LYS A 23 2.28 -4.37 9.41
N GLY A 24 2.40 -3.24 10.11
CA GLY A 24 3.69 -2.64 10.45
C GLY A 24 3.53 -1.26 11.06
N ASP A 25 4.40 -0.91 12.03
CA ASP A 25 4.45 0.42 12.67
C ASP A 25 3.08 1.00 13.03
N GLY A 26 2.33 0.28 13.87
CA GLY A 26 0.98 0.65 14.31
C GLY A 26 -0.11 0.71 13.23
N MET A 27 0.20 0.22 12.02
CA MET A 27 -0.75 0.06 10.92
C MET A 27 -1.20 -1.40 10.79
N GLU A 28 -2.49 -1.58 10.53
CA GLU A 28 -3.10 -2.85 10.13
C GLU A 28 -4.18 -2.57 9.07
N PHE A 29 -3.96 -2.97 7.82
CA PHE A 29 -4.86 -2.61 6.72
C PHE A 29 -4.87 -3.62 5.58
N ILE A 30 -5.85 -3.51 4.70
CA ILE A 30 -6.06 -4.35 3.54
C ILE A 30 -6.17 -3.46 2.30
N LEU A 31 -5.43 -3.83 1.25
CA LEU A 31 -5.53 -3.24 -0.08
C LEU A 31 -6.34 -4.21 -0.95
N HIS A 32 -7.64 -3.93 -1.06
CA HIS A 32 -8.59 -4.85 -1.69
C HIS A 32 -8.36 -4.95 -3.19
N SER A 33 -8.54 -6.14 -3.76
CA SER A 33 -8.40 -6.40 -5.20
C SER A 33 -9.38 -5.62 -6.06
N ASP A 34 -10.48 -5.14 -5.48
CA ASP A 34 -11.48 -4.27 -6.12
C ASP A 34 -11.12 -2.78 -6.13
N GLY A 35 -9.99 -2.40 -5.53
CA GLY A 35 -9.54 -1.01 -5.45
C GLY A 35 -9.91 -0.28 -4.15
N ARG A 36 -10.49 -0.93 -3.15
CA ARG A 36 -10.74 -0.31 -1.83
C ARG A 36 -9.52 -0.40 -0.90
N ILE A 37 -9.47 0.50 0.08
CA ILE A 37 -8.54 0.47 1.21
C ILE A 37 -9.38 0.46 2.49
N SER A 38 -9.03 -0.41 3.43
CA SER A 38 -9.63 -0.43 4.77
C SER A 38 -8.63 -0.85 5.83
N GLY A 39 -8.71 -0.31 7.04
CA GLY A 39 -7.88 -0.74 8.15
C GLY A 39 -7.86 0.23 9.31
N MET A 40 -6.79 0.17 10.07
CA MET A 40 -6.49 1.00 11.23
C MET A 40 -5.04 1.47 11.16
N VAL A 41 -4.80 2.73 11.55
CA VAL A 41 -3.46 3.32 11.70
C VAL A 41 -3.45 4.08 13.01
N GLU A 42 -2.62 3.68 13.97
CA GLU A 42 -2.50 4.36 15.27
C GLU A 42 -3.88 4.56 15.95
N GLY A 43 -4.73 3.54 15.90
CA GLY A 43 -6.09 3.58 16.47
C GLY A 43 -7.12 4.38 15.67
N ARG A 44 -6.77 4.91 14.49
CA ARG A 44 -7.68 5.65 13.60
C ARG A 44 -8.13 4.79 12.43
N CYS A 45 -9.40 4.89 12.04
CA CYS A 45 -9.97 4.14 10.93
C CYS A 45 -9.41 4.64 9.59
N LEU A 46 -8.67 3.79 8.89
CA LEU A 46 -8.20 4.03 7.54
C LEU A 46 -9.23 3.54 6.54
N THR A 47 -9.67 4.42 5.66
CA THR A 47 -10.51 4.05 4.51
C THR A 47 -10.03 4.78 3.26
N GLY A 48 -10.31 4.23 2.09
CA GLY A 48 -9.86 4.87 0.86
C GLY A 48 -10.10 4.03 -0.37
N LYS A 49 -9.50 4.48 -1.47
CA LYS A 49 -9.47 3.79 -2.75
C LYS A 49 -8.08 3.89 -3.34
N TRP A 50 -7.77 2.93 -4.21
CA TRP A 50 -6.56 2.93 -5.00
C TRP A 50 -6.84 2.54 -6.42
N VAL A 51 -5.99 3.04 -7.30
CA VAL A 51 -5.96 2.69 -8.72
C VAL A 51 -4.51 2.52 -9.15
N TRP A 52 -4.30 1.62 -10.09
CA TRP A 52 -2.99 1.50 -10.73
C TRP A 52 -2.90 2.49 -11.89
N ARG A 53 -1.88 3.33 -11.91
CA ARG A 53 -1.61 4.26 -13.02
C ARG A 53 -0.16 4.14 -13.44
N ASP A 54 0.06 3.92 -14.73
CA ASP A 54 1.37 3.63 -15.32
C ASP A 54 2.05 2.44 -14.62
N THR A 55 3.02 2.73 -13.74
CA THR A 55 3.80 1.75 -12.96
C THR A 55 3.74 2.02 -11.46
N CYS A 56 2.74 2.78 -11.01
CA CYS A 56 2.56 3.21 -9.62
C CYS A 56 1.21 2.78 -9.07
N PHE A 57 1.19 2.56 -7.75
CA PHE A 57 -0.01 2.43 -6.95
C PHE A 57 -0.46 3.84 -6.51
N CYS A 58 -1.58 4.35 -7.01
CA CYS A 58 -2.07 5.68 -6.61
C CYS A 58 -3.25 5.53 -5.66
N ARG A 59 -3.18 6.16 -4.48
CA ARG A 59 -4.22 6.11 -3.45
C ARG A 59 -4.81 7.46 -3.12
N GLU A 60 -6.06 7.41 -2.70
CA GLU A 60 -6.79 8.44 -1.99
C GLU A 60 -7.30 7.78 -0.71
N ALA A 61 -6.93 8.32 0.44
CA ALA A 61 -7.24 7.70 1.72
C ALA A 61 -7.57 8.76 2.76
N ARG A 62 -8.27 8.35 3.81
CA ARG A 62 -8.65 9.18 4.94
C ARG A 62 -8.48 8.42 6.23
N LEU A 63 -8.15 9.15 7.30
CA LEU A 63 -8.08 8.65 8.66
C LEU A 63 -9.22 9.26 9.47
N ASN A 64 -10.23 8.47 9.81
CA ASN A 64 -11.51 8.95 10.33
C ASN A 64 -12.12 10.01 9.38
N ASN A 65 -12.09 11.29 9.79
CA ASN A 65 -12.63 12.42 9.04
C ASN A 65 -11.54 13.27 8.36
N ASP A 66 -10.27 12.90 8.50
CA ASP A 66 -9.16 13.66 7.91
C ASP A 66 -8.71 13.02 6.60
N ASP A 67 -8.87 13.74 5.49
CA ASP A 67 -8.37 13.30 4.20
C ASP A 67 -6.84 13.37 4.13
N LEU A 68 -6.23 12.30 3.65
CA LEU A 68 -4.83 12.27 3.28
C LEU A 68 -4.69 12.77 1.85
N SER A 69 -3.59 13.47 1.58
CA SER A 69 -3.25 13.85 0.21
C SER A 69 -3.15 12.62 -0.70
N THR A 70 -3.70 12.76 -1.91
CA THR A 70 -3.52 11.78 -2.98
C THR A 70 -2.03 11.56 -3.23
N ASP A 71 -1.62 10.30 -3.33
CA ASP A 71 -0.23 9.94 -3.54
C ASP A 71 -0.10 8.76 -4.50
N CYS A 72 0.96 8.76 -5.30
CA CYS A 72 1.33 7.65 -6.17
C CYS A 72 2.64 7.06 -5.68
N GLU A 73 2.59 5.81 -5.28
CA GLU A 73 3.63 5.10 -4.54
C GLU A 73 4.27 4.03 -5.44
N ILE A 74 5.57 3.80 -5.23
CA ILE A 74 6.28 2.64 -5.81
C ILE A 74 6.15 1.48 -4.84
N ILE A 75 5.69 0.34 -5.34
CA ILE A 75 5.53 -0.89 -4.56
C ILE A 75 6.65 -1.87 -4.89
N GLU A 76 7.29 -2.38 -3.87
CA GLU A 76 8.31 -3.42 -3.96
C GLU A 76 8.03 -4.53 -2.95
N ILE A 77 8.35 -5.77 -3.31
CA ILE A 77 8.16 -6.94 -2.44
C ILE A 77 9.48 -7.66 -2.18
N CYS A 78 9.60 -8.21 -0.98
CA CYS A 78 10.72 -9.07 -0.60
C CYS A 78 10.24 -10.15 0.38
N GLY A 79 9.99 -11.36 -0.13
CA GLY A 79 9.36 -12.43 0.65
C GLY A 79 7.97 -12.02 1.11
N ASN A 80 7.71 -12.07 2.42
CA ASN A 80 6.46 -11.67 3.04
C ASN A 80 6.42 -10.18 3.44
N ARG A 81 7.23 -9.32 2.81
CA ARG A 81 7.27 -7.89 3.11
C ARG A 81 6.97 -7.07 1.87
N MET A 82 6.22 -5.99 2.06
CA MET A 82 5.99 -4.95 1.07
C MET A 82 6.66 -3.65 1.54
N ARG A 83 7.40 -3.01 0.64
CA ARG A 83 7.87 -1.63 0.78
C ARG A 83 7.04 -0.76 -0.15
N TYR A 84 6.57 0.37 0.37
CA TYR A 84 5.94 1.40 -0.44
C TYR A 84 6.68 2.72 -0.25
N THR A 85 7.02 3.38 -1.35
CA THR A 85 7.75 4.65 -1.36
C THR A 85 6.91 5.76 -1.99
N ARG A 86 6.67 6.81 -1.22
CA ARG A 86 5.80 7.96 -1.56
C ARG A 86 6.36 8.80 -2.72
N ASN A 87 5.53 9.67 -3.30
CA ASN A 87 5.91 10.62 -4.35
C ASN A 87 6.69 9.97 -5.51
N ARG A 88 6.14 8.87 -6.05
CA ARG A 88 6.70 8.08 -7.16
C ARG A 88 8.16 7.66 -6.92
N GLY A 89 8.51 7.33 -5.68
CA GLY A 89 9.84 6.86 -5.31
C GLY A 89 10.80 7.93 -4.80
N ARG A 90 10.34 9.18 -4.64
CA ARG A 90 11.16 10.32 -4.16
C ARG A 90 10.85 10.75 -2.73
N GLY A 91 9.88 10.11 -2.08
CA GLY A 91 9.48 10.41 -0.72
C GLY A 91 9.91 9.33 0.28
N GLU A 92 9.33 9.43 1.47
CA GLU A 92 9.50 8.45 2.55
C GLU A 92 9.09 7.04 2.12
N SER A 93 9.78 6.06 2.69
CA SER A 93 9.49 4.65 2.49
C SER A 93 9.03 4.01 3.79
N SER A 94 8.05 3.13 3.68
CA SER A 94 7.54 2.36 4.81
C SER A 94 7.47 0.88 4.42
N ILE A 95 7.64 0.00 5.41
CA ILE A 95 7.62 -1.45 5.22
C ILE A 95 6.54 -2.06 6.08
N VAL A 96 5.75 -2.96 5.49
CA VAL A 96 4.75 -3.76 6.17
C VAL A 96 4.93 -5.24 5.84
N SER A 97 4.55 -6.08 6.78
CA SER A 97 4.47 -7.53 6.59
C SER A 97 3.16 -7.90 5.91
N ILE A 98 3.21 -8.88 5.03
CA ILE A 98 2.10 -9.48 4.32
C ILE A 98 1.69 -10.74 5.10
N GLY A 99 0.44 -10.77 5.56
CA GLY A 99 -0.17 -11.91 6.25
C GLY A 99 -0.62 -13.04 5.34
#